data_AF-A0A9E1MXI4-F1
#
_entry.id   AF-A0A9E1MXI4-F1
#
_cell.length_a   1.000
_cell.length_b   1.000
_cell.length_c   1.000
_cell.angle_alpha   90.00
_cell.angle_beta   90.00
_cell.angle_gamma   90.00
#
_symmetry.space_group_name_H-M   'P 1'
#
loop_
_entity.id
_entity.type
_entity.pdbx_description
1 polymer ?
#
loop_
_entity_poly.entity_id
_entity_poly.type
_entity_poly.pdbx_seq_one_letter_code
_entity_poly.pdbx_strand_id
1 'polypeptide(L)'
;MPLEGISWLKREQVLTFEEIARIVGVLARLGIRHVRLTGGEPLSRQGVEDLVEQISGLPGIEEVAMTTNGHLFARKAAVLAKAGLTRVNFSLDTLSPRQFAELTRGG
;
A
#
# COMPACT_ATOMS: atom_id res chain seq x y z
N MET A 1 -0.87 -17.17 2.32
CA MET A 1 -1.20 -16.99 3.75
C MET A 1 -0.88 -18.26 4.53
N PRO A 2 -0.44 -18.16 5.80
CA PRO A 2 -0.14 -19.33 6.63
C PRO A 2 -1.36 -20.24 6.78
N LEU A 3 -1.13 -21.55 6.93
CA LEU A 3 -2.21 -22.55 7.12
C LEU A 3 -2.97 -22.35 8.46
N GLU A 4 -2.32 -21.73 9.44
CA GLU A 4 -2.84 -21.53 10.80
C GLU A 4 -3.52 -20.16 10.99
N GLY A 5 -3.68 -19.38 9.92
CA GLY A 5 -4.18 -18.00 9.99
C GLY A 5 -3.10 -17.00 10.41
N ILE A 6 -3.45 -15.71 10.39
CA ILE A 6 -2.57 -14.62 10.83
C ILE A 6 -3.14 -14.06 12.13
N SER A 7 -2.31 -13.93 13.17
CA SER A 7 -2.68 -13.17 14.35
C SER A 7 -2.78 -11.69 13.96
N TRP A 8 -4.01 -11.19 13.87
CA TRP A 8 -4.25 -9.78 13.55
C TRP A 8 -3.80 -8.92 14.72
N LEU A 9 -2.94 -7.93 14.42
CA LEU A 9 -2.62 -6.89 15.38
C LEU A 9 -3.89 -6.17 15.81
N LYS A 10 -3.96 -5.81 17.09
CA LYS A 10 -5.03 -4.92 17.56
C LYS A 10 -4.89 -3.58 16.86
N ARG A 11 -6.00 -2.90 16.63
CA ARG A 11 -6.01 -1.63 15.89
C ARG A 11 -5.13 -0.57 16.57
N GLU A 12 -5.09 -0.56 17.90
CA GLU A 12 -4.22 0.33 18.67
C GLU A 12 -2.72 0.11 18.45
N GLN A 13 -2.30 -1.05 17.91
CA GLN A 13 -0.91 -1.38 17.66
C GLN A 13 -0.44 -0.98 16.25
N VAL A 14 -1.35 -0.46 15.41
CA VAL A 14 -1.06 -0.03 14.05
C VAL A 14 -1.08 1.49 14.01
N LEU A 15 0.00 2.09 13.48
CA LEU A 15 0.10 3.54 13.33
C LEU A 15 -1.08 4.10 12.55
N THR A 16 -1.63 5.23 13.00
CA THR A 16 -2.64 5.98 12.25
C THR A 16 -2.04 6.61 10.99
N PHE A 17 -2.88 7.12 10.09
CA PHE A 17 -2.37 7.79 8.88
C PHE A 17 -1.63 9.08 9.23
N GLU A 18 -2.15 9.83 10.20
CA GLU A 18 -1.54 11.05 10.71
C GLU A 18 -0.15 10.77 11.32
N GLU A 19 -0.01 9.66 12.05
CA GLU A 19 1.28 9.25 12.61
C GLU A 19 2.28 8.88 11.51
N ILE A 20 1.85 8.14 10.48
CA ILE A 20 2.68 7.78 9.33
C ILE A 20 3.12 9.04 8.58
N ALA A 21 2.18 9.93 8.23
CA ALA A 21 2.46 11.18 7.53
C ALA A 21 3.42 12.07 8.34
N ARG A 22 3.25 12.15 9.66
CA ARG A 22 4.19 12.86 10.55
C ARG A 22 5.60 12.29 10.47
N ILE A 23 5.75 10.97 10.54
CA ILE A 23 7.06 10.31 10.44
C ILE A 23 7.69 10.59 9.06
N VAL A 24 6.93 10.42 7.98
CA VAL A 24 7.41 10.68 6.62
C VAL A 24 7.83 12.15 6.48
N GLY A 25 7.08 13.10 7.01
CA GLY A 25 7.43 14.52 6.96
C GLY A 25 8.73 14.84 7.71
N VAL A 26 9.00 14.17 8.83
CA VAL A 26 10.31 14.28 9.52
C VAL A 26 11.42 13.71 8.65
N LEU A 27 11.23 12.52 8.08
CA LEU A 27 12.22 11.86 7.23
C LEU A 27 12.49 12.61 5.92
N ALA A 28 11.48 13.29 5.36
CA ALA A 28 11.62 14.10 4.16
C ALA A 28 12.60 15.26 4.37
N ARG A 29 12.58 15.87 5.56
CA ARG A 29 13.56 16.90 5.96
C ARG A 29 14.97 16.35 6.12
N LEU A 30 15.12 15.04 6.28
CA LEU A 30 16.41 14.34 6.34
C LEU A 30 16.85 13.78 4.97
N GLY A 31 16.12 14.08 3.90
CA GLY A 31 16.50 13.73 2.53
C GLY A 31 15.77 12.53 1.93
N ILE A 32 14.80 11.93 2.63
CA ILE A 32 13.92 10.92 2.01
C ILE A 32 13.03 11.60 0.96
N ARG A 33 13.05 11.07 -0.27
CA ARG A 33 12.26 11.57 -1.41
C ARG A 33 11.20 10.58 -1.89
N HIS A 34 11.38 9.30 -1.64
CA HIS A 34 10.52 8.24 -2.17
C HIS A 34 9.94 7.39 -1.05
N VAL A 35 8.63 7.17 -1.10
CA VAL A 35 7.89 6.37 -0.11
C VAL A 35 7.19 5.23 -0.82
N ARG A 36 7.34 4.01 -0.30
CA ARG A 36 6.65 2.82 -0.82
C ARG A 36 5.66 2.29 0.21
N LEU A 37 4.39 2.30 -0.16
CA LEU A 37 3.31 1.65 0.56
C LEU A 37 3.29 0.16 0.24
N THR A 38 3.31 -0.63 1.30
CA THR A 38 3.29 -2.09 1.29
C THR A 38 2.50 -2.58 2.50
N GLY A 39 2.63 -3.85 2.86
CA GLY A 39 2.08 -4.44 4.08
C GLY A 39 2.03 -5.96 3.92
N GLY A 40 0.86 -6.54 4.20
CA GLY A 40 0.37 -7.70 3.46
C GLY A 40 -0.20 -7.23 2.12
N GLU A 41 -1.45 -6.77 2.11
CA GLU A 41 -2.06 -6.09 0.96
C GLU A 41 -2.48 -4.65 1.34
N PRO A 42 -1.82 -3.59 0.84
CA PRO A 42 -2.10 -2.21 1.26
C PRO A 42 -3.54 -1.77 0.96
N LEU A 43 -4.15 -2.24 -0.13
CA LEU A 43 -5.52 -1.86 -0.51
C LEU A 43 -6.59 -2.45 0.42
N SER A 44 -6.23 -3.42 1.27
CA SER A 44 -7.11 -3.95 2.32
C SER A 44 -7.30 -2.97 3.48
N ARG A 45 -6.41 -1.98 3.63
CA ARG A 45 -6.55 -0.93 4.63
C ARG A 45 -7.51 0.14 4.10
N GLN A 46 -8.71 0.18 4.67
CA GLN A 46 -9.73 1.17 4.29
C GLN A 46 -9.19 2.61 4.43
N GLY A 47 -9.41 3.43 3.40
CA GLY A 47 -8.97 4.83 3.36
C GLY A 47 -7.49 5.02 3.01
N VAL A 48 -6.78 4.00 2.50
CA VAL A 48 -5.36 4.13 2.12
C VAL A 48 -5.11 5.25 1.11
N GLU A 49 -6.13 5.64 0.33
CA GLU A 49 -6.08 6.81 -0.56
C GLU A 49 -5.78 8.11 0.20
N ASP A 50 -6.35 8.28 1.40
CA ASP A 50 -6.12 9.45 2.25
C ASP A 50 -4.67 9.50 2.72
N LEU A 51 -4.07 8.33 2.98
CA LEU A 51 -2.65 8.24 3.32
C LEU A 51 -1.75 8.61 2.14
N VAL A 52 -2.11 8.17 0.93
CA VAL A 52 -1.39 8.54 -0.29
C VAL A 52 -1.43 10.07 -0.47
N GLU A 53 -2.60 10.68 -0.32
CA GLU A 53 -2.78 12.13 -0.43
C GLU A 53 -1.97 12.90 0.63
N GLN A 54 -2.01 12.44 1.88
CA GLN A 54 -1.23 13.05 2.96
C GLN A 54 0.27 12.99 2.67
N ILE A 55 0.79 11.85 2.20
CA ILE A 55 2.21 11.68 1.93
C ILE A 55 2.65 12.45 0.68
N SER A 56 1.87 12.41 -0.40
CA SER A 56 2.20 13.09 -1.66
C SER A 56 2.22 14.61 -1.50
N GLY A 57 1.41 15.15 -0.59
CA GLY A 57 1.41 16.57 -0.24
C GLY A 57 2.58 17.04 0.63
N LEU A 58 3.45 16.14 1.11
CA LEU A 58 4.56 16.53 1.98
C LEU A 58 5.70 17.20 1.19
N PRO A 59 6.17 18.39 1.61
CA PRO A 59 7.30 19.04 0.97
C PRO A 59 8.53 18.14 0.94
N GLY A 60 9.06 17.94 -0.26
CA GLY A 60 10.25 17.14 -0.49
C GLY A 60 10.01 15.67 -0.77
N ILE A 61 8.77 15.18 -0.75
CA ILE A 61 8.42 13.88 -1.32
C ILE A 61 8.20 14.04 -2.83
N GLU A 62 8.84 13.17 -3.60
CA GLU A 62 8.83 13.18 -5.07
C GLU A 62 8.08 11.96 -5.64
N GLU A 63 8.10 10.82 -4.93
CA GLU A 63 7.40 9.61 -5.37
C GLU A 63 6.64 8.95 -4.21
N VAL A 64 5.38 8.61 -4.46
CA VAL A 64 4.61 7.65 -3.66
C VAL A 64 4.34 6.43 -4.51
N ALA A 65 4.92 5.30 -4.13
CA ALA A 65 4.77 4.03 -4.81
C ALA A 65 3.95 3.04 -3.98
N MET A 66 3.30 2.07 -4.62
CA MET A 66 2.58 0.99 -3.94
C MET A 66 2.97 -0.39 -4.49
N THR A 67 3.03 -1.40 -3.64
CA THR A 67 3.11 -2.80 -4.07
C THR A 67 1.82 -3.52 -3.67
N THR A 68 1.11 -4.13 -4.62
CA THR A 68 -0.22 -4.76 -4.42
C THR A 68 -0.36 -6.05 -5.21
N ASN A 69 -1.23 -6.96 -4.77
CA ASN A 69 -1.69 -8.11 -5.55
C ASN A 69 -2.66 -7.71 -6.68
N GLY A 70 -3.12 -6.47 -6.69
CA GLY A 70 -3.97 -5.91 -7.75
C GLY A 70 -5.47 -6.21 -7.63
N HIS A 71 -5.90 -7.08 -6.72
CA HIS A 71 -7.30 -7.55 -6.63
C HIS A 71 -8.30 -6.39 -6.45
N LEU A 72 -7.95 -5.41 -5.60
CA LEU A 72 -8.77 -4.23 -5.33
C LEU A 72 -8.38 -3.00 -6.18
N PHE A 73 -7.31 -3.10 -6.97
CA PHE A 73 -6.68 -1.94 -7.58
C PHE A 73 -7.58 -1.28 -8.63
N ALA A 74 -8.21 -2.08 -9.50
CA ALA A 74 -9.05 -1.55 -10.58
C ALA A 74 -10.15 -0.61 -10.10
N ARG A 75 -10.70 -0.86 -8.90
CA ARG A 75 -11.76 -0.03 -8.28
C ARG A 75 -11.22 1.28 -7.67
N LYS A 76 -9.94 1.31 -7.32
CA LYS A 76 -9.29 2.41 -6.59
C LYS A 76 -8.30 3.22 -7.45
N ALA A 77 -7.94 2.71 -8.63
CA ALA A 77 -6.87 3.26 -9.48
C ALA A 77 -7.01 4.76 -9.74
N ALA A 78 -8.21 5.22 -10.14
CA ALA A 78 -8.45 6.63 -10.42
C ALA A 78 -8.30 7.52 -9.18
N VAL A 79 -8.80 7.06 -8.02
CA VAL A 79 -8.71 7.80 -6.76
C VAL A 79 -7.26 7.84 -6.26
N LEU A 80 -6.53 6.73 -6.35
CA LEU A 80 -5.11 6.64 -5.99
C LEU A 80 -4.25 7.56 -6.86
N ALA A 81 -4.47 7.56 -8.18
CA ALA A 81 -3.76 8.46 -9.08
C ALA A 81 -4.04 9.92 -8.75
N LYS A 82 -5.31 10.27 -8.48
CA LYS A 82 -5.69 11.62 -8.03
C LYS A 82 -5.04 12.01 -6.70
N ALA A 83 -4.92 11.07 -5.77
CA ALA A 83 -4.26 11.25 -4.49
C ALA A 83 -2.73 11.42 -4.60
N GLY A 84 -2.15 11.24 -5.79
CA GLY A 84 -0.71 11.40 -6.01
C GLY A 84 0.09 10.10 -5.96
N LEU A 85 -0.54 8.93 -6.11
CA LEU A 85 0.18 7.68 -6.32
C LEU A 85 0.82 7.70 -7.72
N THR A 86 2.13 7.67 -7.80
CA THR A 86 2.87 7.82 -9.05
C THR A 86 3.37 6.50 -9.63
N ARG A 87 3.52 5.46 -8.80
CA ARG A 87 4.07 4.17 -9.23
C ARG A 87 3.39 2.98 -8.56
N VAL A 88 3.18 1.90 -9.31
CA VAL A 88 2.58 0.66 -8.79
C VAL A 88 3.39 -0.55 -9.22
N ASN A 89 3.68 -1.44 -8.28
CA ASN A 89 4.23 -2.77 -8.52
C ASN A 89 3.13 -3.80 -8.26
N PHE A 90 2.84 -4.64 -9.25
CA PHE A 90 1.90 -5.75 -9.11
C PHE A 90 2.64 -7.04 -8.78
N SER A 91 2.30 -7.66 -7.65
CA SER A 91 2.76 -9.00 -7.31
C SER A 91 1.88 -10.03 -8.01
N LEU A 92 2.47 -10.76 -8.98
CA LEU A 92 1.79 -11.79 -9.75
C LEU A 92 2.73 -12.99 -9.93
N ASP A 93 2.49 -14.07 -9.19
CA ASP A 93 3.40 -15.22 -9.13
C ASP A 93 3.38 -16.09 -10.41
N THR A 94 2.28 -16.05 -11.16
CA THR A 94 2.12 -16.82 -12.40
C THR A 94 1.06 -16.17 -13.31
N LEU A 95 1.24 -16.35 -14.63
CA LEU A 95 0.25 -15.96 -15.64
C LEU A 95 -0.77 -17.07 -15.93
N SER A 96 -0.57 -18.27 -15.39
CA SER A 96 -1.52 -19.38 -15.55
C SER A 96 -2.67 -19.24 -14.54
N PRO A 97 -3.93 -19.09 -14.98
CA PRO A 97 -5.06 -18.94 -14.06
C PRO A 97 -5.22 -20.13 -13.11
N ARG A 98 -4.93 -21.35 -13.60
CA ARG A 98 -4.98 -22.56 -12.80
C ARG A 98 -3.91 -22.55 -11.70
N GLN A 99 -2.66 -22.30 -12.08
CA GLN A 99 -1.56 -22.25 -11.10
C GLN A 99 -1.76 -21.09 -10.13
N PHE A 100 -2.31 -19.97 -10.59
CA PHE A 100 -2.65 -18.84 -9.73
C PHE A 100 -3.63 -19.29 -8.65
N ALA A 101 -4.74 -19.93 -9.02
CA ALA A 101 -5.73 -20.44 -8.07
C ALA A 101 -5.14 -21.45 -7.07
N GLU A 102 -4.23 -22.32 -7.51
CA GLU A 102 -3.52 -23.29 -6.66
C GLU A 102 -2.57 -22.59 -5.66
N LEU A 103 -1.81 -21.58 -6.11
CA LEU A 103 -0.84 -20.84 -5.30
C LEU A 103 -1.50 -19.87 -4.32
N THR A 104 -2.52 -19.14 -4.77
CA THR A 104 -3.21 -18.12 -3.97
C THR A 104 -4.39 -18.69 -3.18
N ARG A 105 -4.77 -19.95 -3.42
CA ARG A 105 -5.94 -20.62 -2.84
C ARG A 105 -7.27 -19.95 -3.21
N GLY A 106 -7.37 -19.46 -4.45
CA GLY A 106 -8.58 -18.86 -5.01
C GLY A 106 -8.57 -17.33 -5.13
N GLY A 107 -7.49 -16.67 -4.72
CA GLY A 107 -7.37 -15.21 -4.67
C GLY A 107 -7.58 -14.68 -3.27
#